data_AF-A0AAE4MAY5-F1
#
_entry.id   AF-A0AAE4MAY5-F1
#
_cell.length_a   1.000
_cell.length_b   1.000
_cell.length_c   1.000
_cell.angle_alpha   90.00
_cell.angle_beta   90.00
_cell.angle_gamma   90.00
#
_symmetry.space_group_name_H-M   'P 1'
#
loop_
_entity.id
_entity.type
_entity.pdbx_description
1 polymer ?
#
loop_
_entity_poly.entity_id
_entity_poly.type
_entity_poly.pdbx_seq_one_letter_code
_entity_poly.pdbx_strand_id
1 'polypeptide(L)'
;MRKFEQLYALCHVFGFRLDAEDVHKLGQSFAGMPYIKKQRKLFSAIRRAYILQDNEEFGYALSARRNGVSLFYCYQVQSGELQC
;
A
#
# COMPACT_ATOMS: atom_id res chain seq x y z
N MET A 1 16.75 -12.05 -7.72
CA MET A 1 17.22 -10.76 -8.27
C MET A 1 16.09 -9.97 -8.94
N ARG A 2 15.65 -10.26 -10.18
CA ARG A 2 14.63 -9.46 -10.92
C ARG A 2 13.30 -9.12 -10.22
N LYS A 3 12.86 -9.94 -9.26
CA LYS A 3 11.62 -9.76 -8.49
C LYS A 3 11.71 -8.67 -7.42
N PHE A 4 12.92 -8.44 -6.90
CA PHE A 4 13.19 -7.44 -5.88
C PHE A 4 13.26 -6.04 -6.48
N GLU A 5 13.90 -5.94 -7.65
CA GLU A 5 13.99 -4.71 -8.46
C GLU A 5 12.61 -4.19 -8.86
N GLN A 6 11.66 -5.06 -9.21
CA GLN A 6 10.28 -4.65 -9.52
C GLN A 6 9.55 -4.08 -8.31
N LEU A 7 9.75 -4.66 -7.12
CA LEU A 7 9.12 -4.19 -5.88
C LEU A 7 9.70 -2.84 -5.46
N TYR A 8 11.03 -2.73 -5.52
CA TYR A 8 11.75 -1.51 -5.24
C TYR A 8 11.38 -0.39 -6.22
N ALA A 9 11.29 -0.70 -7.53
CA ALA A 9 10.83 0.23 -8.55
C ALA A 9 9.40 0.70 -8.29
N LEU A 10 8.50 -0.19 -7.84
CA LEU A 10 7.14 0.19 -7.47
C LEU A 10 7.12 1.14 -6.28
N CYS A 11 7.82 0.81 -5.20
CA CYS A 11 7.93 1.70 -4.05
C CYS A 11 8.50 3.07 -4.44
N HIS A 12 9.50 3.10 -5.33
CA HIS A 12 10.08 4.33 -5.85
C HIS A 12 9.13 5.13 -6.75
N VAL A 13 8.35 4.49 -7.63
CA VAL A 13 7.30 5.14 -8.44
C VAL A 13 6.25 5.82 -7.55
N PHE A 14 5.98 5.20 -6.41
CA PHE A 14 5.10 5.74 -5.39
C PHE A 14 5.84 6.56 -4.33
N GLY A 15 7.04 7.09 -4.59
CA GLY A 15 7.71 8.04 -3.68
C GLY A 15 8.21 7.46 -2.35
N PHE A 16 8.09 6.16 -2.10
CA PHE A 16 8.64 5.51 -0.90
C PHE A 16 10.11 5.21 -1.08
N ARG A 17 10.94 5.78 -0.21
CA ARG A 17 12.31 5.31 0.00
C ARG A 17 12.27 4.20 1.04
N LEU A 18 12.28 2.96 0.57
CA LEU A 18 12.48 1.81 1.45
C LEU A 18 13.94 1.77 1.90
N ASP A 19 14.16 1.77 3.21
CA ASP A 19 15.48 1.47 3.76
C ASP A 19 15.74 -0.04 3.82
N ALA A 20 16.94 -0.43 4.27
CA ALA A 20 17.32 -1.83 4.37
C ALA A 20 16.46 -2.60 5.39
N GLU A 21 15.92 -1.92 6.40
CA GLU A 21 15.09 -2.50 7.45
C GLU A 21 13.67 -2.77 6.95
N ASP A 22 13.09 -1.82 6.20
CA ASP A 22 11.80 -1.98 5.52
C ASP A 22 11.84 -3.13 4.54
N VAL A 23 12.92 -3.22 3.76
CA VAL A 23 13.19 -4.33 2.85
C VAL A 23 13.22 -5.66 3.59
N HIS A 24 13.89 -5.71 4.75
CA HIS A 24 13.98 -6.92 5.56
C HIS A 24 12.62 -7.33 6.13
N LYS A 25 11.86 -6.37 6.69
CA LYS A 25 10.50 -6.57 7.22
C LYS A 25 9.54 -7.04 6.13
N LEU A 26 9.63 -6.48 4.92
CA LEU A 26 8.85 -6.90 3.76
C LEU A 26 9.24 -8.31 3.29
N GLY A 27 10.52 -8.66 3.36
CA GLY A 27 11.00 -10.02 3.09
C GLY A 27 10.38 -11.06 4.02
N GLN A 28 10.29 -10.73 5.32
CA GLN A 28 9.76 -11.64 6.35
C GLN A 28 8.23 -11.71 6.38
N SER A 29 7.53 -10.58 6.25
CA SER A 29 6.07 -10.47 6.40
C SER A 29 5.25 -11.30 5.40
N PHE A 30 5.90 -11.82 4.35
CA PHE A 30 5.27 -12.66 3.33
C PHE A 30 5.98 -14.00 3.10
N ALA A 31 6.76 -14.50 4.06
CA ALA A 31 7.39 -15.82 3.94
C ALA A 31 6.37 -16.92 3.52
N GLY A 32 6.76 -17.80 2.58
CA GLY A 32 5.90 -18.88 2.08
C GLY A 32 4.79 -18.49 1.07
N MET A 33 4.58 -17.19 0.77
CA MET A 33 3.53 -16.77 -0.17
C MET A 33 4.01 -16.75 -1.64
N PRO A 34 3.16 -17.10 -2.63
CA PRO A 34 3.49 -16.91 -4.05
C PRO A 34 3.75 -15.44 -4.40
N TYR A 35 4.74 -15.18 -5.26
CA TYR A 35 5.20 -13.82 -5.60
C TYR A 35 4.06 -12.85 -6.01
N ILE A 36 3.14 -13.29 -6.86
CA ILE A 36 2.00 -12.47 -7.31
C ILE A 36 1.10 -12.07 -6.13
N LYS A 37 0.87 -12.99 -5.18
CA LYS A 37 0.10 -12.67 -3.96
C LYS A 37 0.85 -11.68 -3.06
N LYS A 38 2.18 -11.78 -2.98
CA LYS A 38 3.03 -10.81 -2.25
C LYS A 38 2.89 -9.40 -2.83
N GLN A 39 3.03 -9.28 -4.15
CA GLN A 39 2.91 -7.99 -4.83
C GLN A 39 1.54 -7.37 -4.56
N ARG A 40 0.45 -8.11 -4.78
CA ARG A 40 -0.92 -7.61 -4.55
C ARG A 40 -1.14 -7.15 -3.10
N LYS A 41 -0.63 -7.89 -2.12
CA LYS A 41 -0.72 -7.48 -0.70
C LYS A 41 0.09 -6.21 -0.43
N LEU A 42 1.30 -6.09 -0.97
CA LEU A 42 2.11 -4.89 -0.79
C LEU A 42 1.44 -3.66 -1.42
N PHE A 43 0.97 -3.79 -2.66
CA PHE A 43 0.22 -2.73 -3.33
C PHE A 43 -1.00 -2.29 -2.52
N SER A 44 -1.74 -3.24 -1.97
CA SER A 44 -2.90 -2.95 -1.12
C SER A 44 -2.49 -2.19 0.15
N ALA A 45 -1.42 -2.61 0.82
CA ALA A 45 -0.90 -1.94 2.01
C ALA A 45 -0.43 -0.51 1.72
N ILE A 46 0.33 -0.32 0.64
CA ILE A 46 0.79 0.99 0.18
C ILE A 46 -0.39 1.90 -0.16
N ARG A 47 -1.36 1.40 -0.94
CA ARG A 47 -2.52 2.19 -1.33
C ARG A 47 -3.36 2.59 -0.12
N ARG A 48 -3.49 1.71 0.88
CA ARG A 48 -4.14 2.02 2.16
C ARG A 48 -3.42 3.14 2.91
N ALA A 49 -2.09 3.08 3.00
CA ALA A 49 -1.30 4.11 3.67
C ALA A 49 -1.54 5.49 3.03
N TYR A 50 -1.57 5.56 1.69
CA TYR A 50 -1.88 6.80 0.99
C TYR A 50 -3.28 7.34 1.26
N ILE A 51 -4.28 6.46 1.25
CA ILE A 51 -5.67 6.87 1.51
C ILE A 51 -5.80 7.36 2.96
N LEU A 52 -5.14 6.72 3.93
CA LEU A 52 -5.13 7.19 5.33
C LEU A 52 -4.50 8.56 5.45
N GLN A 53 -3.33 8.76 4.83
CA GLN A 53 -2.66 10.06 4.81
C GLN A 53 -3.54 11.15 4.16
N ASP A 54 -4.09 10.89 2.98
CA ASP A 54 -4.96 11.84 2.28
C ASP A 54 -6.28 12.08 3.05
N ASN A 55 -6.80 11.08 3.78
CA ASN A 55 -7.98 11.26 4.66
C ASN A 55 -7.67 12.25 5.79
N GLU A 56 -6.50 12.13 6.42
CA GLU A 56 -6.06 13.02 7.50
C GLU A 56 -5.76 14.44 7.01
N GLU A 57 -5.10 14.57 5.85
CA GLU A 57 -4.65 15.86 5.32
C GLU A 57 -5.77 16.64 4.61
N PHE A 58 -6.64 15.94 3.86
CA PHE A 58 -7.59 16.58 2.95
C PHE A 58 -9.05 16.21 3.19
N GLY A 59 -9.32 15.23 4.06
CA GLY A 59 -10.64 14.66 4.27
C GLY A 59 -11.06 13.66 3.19
N TYR A 60 -12.05 12.83 3.55
CA TYR A 60 -12.44 11.64 2.79
C TYR A 60 -12.85 11.89 1.33
N ALA A 61 -13.55 13.00 1.05
CA ALA A 61 -14.04 13.31 -0.30
C ALA A 61 -12.91 13.64 -1.27
N LEU A 62 -11.90 14.40 -0.82
CA LEU A 62 -10.77 14.76 -1.66
C LEU A 62 -9.79 13.57 -1.79
N SER A 63 -9.59 12.82 -0.70
CA SER A 63 -8.83 11.55 -0.70
C SER A 63 -9.37 10.56 -1.74
N ALA A 64 -10.69 10.36 -1.78
CA ALA A 64 -11.34 9.46 -2.75
C ALA A 64 -11.04 9.85 -4.20
N ARG A 65 -11.12 11.16 -4.51
CA ARG A 65 -10.84 11.70 -5.84
C ARG A 65 -9.37 11.55 -6.22
N ARG A 66 -8.45 11.87 -5.31
CA ARG A 66 -7.00 11.79 -5.55
C ARG A 66 -6.51 10.35 -5.75
N ASN A 67 -7.08 9.41 -5.00
CA ASN A 67 -6.69 8.00 -5.04
C ASN A 67 -7.51 7.15 -6.04
N GLY A 68 -8.48 7.76 -6.73
CA GLY A 68 -9.35 7.08 -7.70
C GLY A 68 -10.13 5.93 -7.07
N VAL A 69 -10.71 6.15 -5.90
CA VAL A 69 -11.51 5.17 -5.15
C VAL A 69 -12.87 5.76 -4.79
N SER A 70 -13.80 4.92 -4.33
CA SER A 70 -15.07 5.41 -3.81
C SER A 70 -14.89 6.08 -2.44
N LEU A 71 -15.77 7.03 -2.13
CA LEU A 71 -15.84 7.63 -0.80
C LEU A 71 -16.04 6.56 0.30
N PHE A 72 -16.89 5.57 0.02
CA PHE A 72 -17.12 4.44 0.92
C PHE A 72 -15.82 3.66 1.23
N TYR A 73 -14.96 3.44 0.24
CA TYR A 73 -13.69 2.74 0.46
C TYR A 73 -12.75 3.54 1.38
N CYS A 74 -12.77 4.87 1.33
CA CYS A 74 -11.98 5.71 2.24
C CYS A 74 -12.42 5.52 3.71
N TYR A 75 -13.73 5.40 3.96
CA TYR A 75 -14.26 5.08 5.28
C TYR A 75 -13.85 3.68 5.76
N GLN A 76 -13.93 2.67 4.88
CA GLN A 76 -13.50 1.30 5.20
C GLN A 76 -12.00 1.22 5.54
N VAL A 77 -11.18 2.01 4.85
CA VAL A 77 -9.74 2.10 5.15
C VAL A 77 -9.52 2.74 6.53
N GLN A 78 -10.27 3.78 6.88
CA GLN A 78 -10.18 4.45 8.18
C GLN A 78 -10.64 3.58 9.35
N SER A 79 -11.74 2.84 9.19
CA SER A 79 -12.30 1.99 10.24
C SER A 79 -11.48 0.73 10.51
N GLY A 80 -10.50 0.43 9.65
CA GLY A 80 -9.77 -0.84 9.69
C GLY A 80 -10.60 -2.05 9.24
N GLU A 81 -11.89 -1.86 8.93
CA GLU A 81 -12.80 -2.89 8.47
C GLU A 81 -12.65 -3.10 6.96
N LEU A 82 -11.69 -3.93 6.55
CA LEU A 82 -11.79 -4.60 5.26
C LEU A 82 -12.11 -6.06 5.47
N GLN A 83 -13.33 -6.43 5.06
CA GLN A 83 -13.67 -7.81 4.76
C GLN A 83 -12.80 -8.26 3.58
N CYS A 84 -12.07 -9.35 3.83
CA CYS A 84 -11.18 -10.03 2.89
C CYS A 84 -11.86 -10.45 1.59
#